data_AF-A0A516HCZ5-F1
#
_entry.id   AF-A0A516HCZ5-F1
#
_cell.length_a   1.000
_cell.length_b   1.000
_cell.length_c   1.000
_cell.angle_alpha   90.00
_cell.angle_beta   90.00
_cell.angle_gamma   90.00
#
_symmetry.space_group_name_H-M   'P 1'
#
loop_
_entity.id
_entity.type
_entity.pdbx_description
1 polymer ?
#
loop_
_entity_poly.entity_id
_entity_poly.type
_entity_poly.pdbx_seq_one_letter_code
_entity_poly.pdbx_strand_id
1 'polypeptide(L)'
;MFNTQYALSGLMAILLTSASMLQPASANADAHQQHNLMGIHGMVLLIDSEQNLYANHLPLYRAPHNHQIVYSIGLPEEIKQNVTSMLATKQMVTVVPEPFDLTRMIDGEAFAVKADIYQGHFERDGKKLLSTTLTLDKQVLNHPVGANRSESGMTVNITPINSKESLYVHKIDRQPGFDALGVLVNKNLTNSSGASSLECTAPKDLEHQTIELALKDCGLSAPVYLETKDFQ
;
A
#
# COMPACT_ATOMS: atom_id res chain seq x y z
N MET A 1 -44.17 -30.40 83.98
CA MET A 1 -43.08 -31.36 84.24
C MET A 1 -42.34 -31.64 82.93
N PHE A 2 -41.20 -32.32 82.99
CA PHE A 2 -40.13 -32.35 81.99
C PHE A 2 -40.40 -33.16 80.69
N ASN A 3 -39.55 -32.90 79.68
CA ASN A 3 -39.09 -33.82 78.61
C ASN A 3 -40.13 -34.24 77.54
N THR A 4 -39.79 -34.66 76.31
CA THR A 4 -38.53 -34.87 75.54
C THR A 4 -38.91 -34.82 74.04
N GLN A 5 -38.22 -34.13 73.11
CA GLN A 5 -36.96 -34.46 72.42
C GLN A 5 -37.11 -35.41 71.19
N TYR A 6 -36.56 -35.00 70.03
CA TYR A 6 -36.44 -35.74 68.73
C TYR A 6 -37.78 -36.06 68.00
N ALA A 7 -37.91 -36.20 66.67
CA ALA A 7 -37.15 -35.82 65.45
C ALA A 7 -38.18 -35.87 64.26
N LEU A 8 -37.90 -35.89 62.94
CA LEU A 8 -36.70 -35.98 62.09
C LEU A 8 -37.01 -35.39 60.67
N SER A 9 -35.98 -35.02 59.90
CA SER A 9 -35.88 -34.98 58.41
C SER A 9 -37.11 -34.75 57.51
N GLY A 10 -37.03 -33.72 56.65
CA GLY A 10 -37.87 -33.55 55.46
C GLY A 10 -37.25 -32.59 54.45
N LEU A 11 -36.17 -33.00 53.77
CA LEU A 11 -35.57 -32.20 52.68
C LEU A 11 -36.55 -32.10 51.50
N MET A 12 -36.78 -30.87 51.02
CA MET A 12 -37.16 -30.65 49.63
C MET A 12 -36.53 -29.35 49.12
N ALA A 13 -35.29 -29.48 48.63
CA ALA A 13 -34.56 -28.38 48.03
C ALA A 13 -35.14 -28.06 46.64
N ILE A 14 -35.83 -26.92 46.52
CA ILE A 14 -36.21 -26.36 45.22
C ILE A 14 -35.11 -25.36 44.82
N LEU A 15 -34.13 -25.84 44.05
CA LEU A 15 -33.18 -24.97 43.35
C LEU A 15 -33.91 -24.25 42.23
N LEU A 16 -34.38 -23.03 42.50
CA LEU A 16 -34.69 -22.05 41.46
C LEU A 16 -33.39 -21.33 41.07
N THR A 17 -32.57 -22.00 40.25
CA THR A 17 -31.42 -21.38 39.60
C THR A 17 -31.91 -20.42 38.52
N SER A 18 -32.21 -19.17 38.91
CA SER A 18 -32.32 -18.06 37.98
C SER A 18 -30.94 -17.81 37.38
N ALA A 19 -30.65 -18.49 36.26
CA ALA A 19 -29.47 -18.24 35.46
C ALA A 19 -29.62 -16.89 34.74
N SER A 20 -29.36 -15.81 35.48
CA SER A 20 -29.16 -14.49 34.92
C SER A 20 -27.93 -14.56 34.01
N MET A 21 -28.15 -14.77 32.71
CA MET A 21 -27.11 -14.63 31.70
C MET A 21 -26.70 -13.16 31.63
N LEU A 22 -25.74 -12.80 32.47
CA LEU A 22 -24.86 -11.65 32.23
C LEU A 22 -24.15 -11.92 30.90
N GLN A 23 -24.73 -11.42 29.82
CA GLN A 23 -23.99 -11.26 28.58
C GLN A 23 -22.77 -10.41 28.91
N PRO A 24 -21.53 -10.89 28.66
CA PRO A 24 -20.42 -9.97 28.58
C PRO A 24 -20.72 -9.07 27.39
N ALA A 25 -21.02 -7.80 27.67
CA ALA A 25 -20.98 -6.77 26.64
C ALA A 25 -19.52 -6.67 26.19
N SER A 26 -19.14 -7.49 25.20
CA SER A 26 -17.81 -7.50 24.59
C SER A 26 -17.63 -6.31 23.65
N ALA A 27 -18.03 -5.13 24.12
CA ALA A 27 -17.63 -3.85 23.57
C ALA A 27 -16.24 -3.53 24.13
N ASN A 28 -15.21 -4.14 23.56
CA ASN A 28 -13.83 -3.79 23.87
C ASN A 28 -12.93 -3.89 22.64
N ALA A 29 -12.30 -2.74 22.34
CA ALA A 29 -11.02 -2.62 21.63
C ALA A 29 -10.94 -2.85 20.10
N ASP A 30 -11.87 -2.28 19.31
CA ASP A 30 -11.59 -1.91 17.89
C ASP A 30 -11.61 -0.38 17.64
N ALA A 31 -11.74 0.43 18.70
CA ALA A 31 -11.82 1.89 18.63
C ALA A 31 -10.48 2.62 18.90
N HIS A 32 -9.33 1.94 18.77
CA HIS A 32 -8.01 2.47 19.16
C HIS A 32 -6.92 2.46 18.07
N GLN A 33 -7.31 2.30 16.80
CA GLN A 33 -6.44 2.52 15.63
C GLN A 33 -7.12 3.43 14.59
N GLN A 34 -7.81 4.50 15.03
CA GLN A 34 -8.18 5.59 14.13
C GLN A 34 -6.93 6.42 13.79
N HIS A 35 -6.04 5.82 13.00
CA HIS A 35 -4.85 6.47 12.47
C HIS A 35 -5.28 7.67 11.65
N ASN A 36 -4.85 8.86 12.03
CA ASN A 36 -5.06 10.04 11.22
C ASN A 36 -4.21 9.89 9.93
N LEU A 37 -4.88 9.66 8.80
CA LEU A 37 -4.27 9.51 7.48
C LEU A 37 -4.11 10.85 6.74
N MET A 38 -4.46 11.98 7.38
CA MET A 38 -4.15 13.33 6.91
C MET A 38 -2.64 13.57 6.88
N GLY A 39 -2.10 13.93 5.72
CA GLY A 39 -0.67 14.18 5.54
C GLY A 39 -0.31 14.78 4.18
N ILE A 40 0.99 14.97 3.96
CA ILE A 40 1.55 15.27 2.64
C ILE A 40 2.00 13.94 2.02
N HIS A 41 1.28 13.49 1.00
CA HIS A 41 1.49 12.18 0.39
C HIS A 41 2.38 12.30 -0.84
N GLY A 42 3.70 12.31 -0.61
CA GLY A 42 4.69 12.36 -1.69
C GLY A 42 4.56 11.15 -2.63
N MET A 43 4.77 11.38 -3.92
CA MET A 43 4.70 10.34 -4.94
C MET A 43 5.89 10.42 -5.92
N VAL A 44 6.32 9.27 -6.45
CA VAL A 44 7.20 9.20 -7.63
C VAL A 44 6.36 8.94 -8.89
N LEU A 45 6.72 9.61 -9.98
CA LEU A 45 6.01 9.48 -11.25
C LEU A 45 6.65 8.45 -12.17
N LEU A 46 5.80 7.76 -12.93
CA LEU A 46 6.16 6.79 -13.96
C LEU A 46 5.37 7.07 -15.24
N ILE A 47 5.85 6.50 -16.35
CA ILE A 47 5.26 6.62 -17.68
C ILE A 47 5.19 5.24 -18.35
N ASP A 48 4.13 4.98 -19.12
CA ASP A 48 4.05 3.82 -20.03
C ASP A 48 4.44 4.18 -21.48
N SER A 49 4.40 3.20 -22.40
CA SER A 49 4.74 3.44 -23.81
C SER A 49 3.72 4.31 -24.57
N GLU A 50 2.53 4.54 -24.00
CA GLU A 50 1.46 5.35 -24.57
C GLU A 50 1.43 6.78 -23.95
N GLN A 51 2.43 7.12 -23.13
CA GLN A 51 2.57 8.39 -22.40
C GLN A 51 1.43 8.68 -21.40
N ASN A 52 0.83 7.63 -20.85
CA ASN A 52 0.02 7.74 -19.64
C ASN A 52 0.95 7.89 -18.43
N LEU A 53 0.53 8.71 -17.46
CA LEU A 53 1.30 8.96 -16.25
C LEU A 53 0.70 8.19 -15.07
N TYR A 54 1.58 7.66 -14.23
CA TYR A 54 1.23 6.97 -13.00
C TYR A 54 1.99 7.57 -11.83
N ALA A 55 1.38 7.59 -10.66
CA ALA A 55 1.98 8.06 -9.42
C ALA A 55 1.98 6.92 -8.39
N ASN A 56 3.17 6.54 -7.93
CA ASN A 56 3.35 5.63 -6.80
C ASN A 56 3.54 6.46 -5.54
N HIS A 57 2.61 6.33 -4.59
CA HIS A 57 2.75 6.90 -3.24
C HIS A 57 3.97 6.31 -2.57
N LEU A 58 4.85 7.17 -2.03
CA LEU A 58 6.06 6.74 -1.31
C LEU A 58 5.66 6.22 0.08
N PRO A 59 5.63 4.90 0.28
CA PRO A 59 4.99 4.33 1.45
C PRO A 59 6.01 4.12 2.57
N LEU A 60 5.56 4.07 3.82
CA LEU A 60 6.37 3.69 4.99
C LEU A 60 5.61 2.67 5.82
N TYR A 61 6.25 1.99 6.77
CA TYR A 61 5.58 1.01 7.64
C TYR A 61 4.61 1.60 8.67
N ARG A 62 4.39 2.93 8.68
CA ARG A 62 3.58 3.63 9.70
C ARG A 62 2.68 4.66 9.06
N ALA A 63 1.54 4.90 9.71
CA ALA A 63 0.65 6.00 9.37
C ALA A 63 1.39 7.36 9.42
N PRO A 64 1.07 8.30 8.51
CA PRO A 64 -0.04 8.23 7.55
C PRO A 64 0.32 7.53 6.22
N HIS A 65 1.47 6.86 6.10
CA HIS A 65 2.02 6.34 4.84
C HIS A 65 1.96 4.80 4.68
N ASN A 66 1.19 4.09 5.52
CA ASN A 66 1.18 2.63 5.61
C ASN A 66 0.37 1.90 4.52
N HIS A 67 0.23 2.49 3.34
CA HIS A 67 -0.36 1.88 2.16
C HIS A 67 0.53 2.10 0.94
N GLN A 68 0.84 1.01 0.24
CA GLN A 68 1.47 1.04 -1.08
C GLN A 68 0.36 1.22 -2.10
N ILE A 69 0.32 2.39 -2.76
CA ILE A 69 -0.78 2.77 -3.67
C ILE A 69 -0.19 3.33 -4.97
N VAL A 70 -0.71 2.84 -6.10
CA VAL A 70 -0.42 3.41 -7.43
C VAL A 70 -1.70 3.93 -8.06
N TYR A 71 -1.64 5.13 -8.64
CA TYR A 71 -2.72 5.78 -9.37
C TYR A 71 -2.33 6.10 -10.81
N SER A 72 -3.30 6.01 -11.72
CA SER A 72 -3.28 6.76 -12.99
C SER A 72 -3.53 8.23 -12.67
N ILE A 73 -2.77 9.14 -13.30
CA ILE A 73 -2.84 10.57 -13.03
C ILE A 73 -2.90 11.45 -14.29
N GLY A 74 -3.53 12.61 -14.12
CA GLY A 74 -3.57 13.71 -15.08
C GLY A 74 -2.73 14.90 -14.63
N LEU A 75 -2.12 15.58 -15.59
CA LEU A 75 -1.48 16.89 -15.47
C LEU A 75 -1.99 17.78 -16.62
N PRO A 76 -1.98 19.12 -16.50
CA PRO A 76 -2.19 20.02 -17.63
C PRO A 76 -1.25 19.68 -18.78
N GLU A 77 -1.76 19.71 -20.01
CA GLU A 77 -1.07 19.17 -21.20
C GLU A 77 0.29 19.85 -21.44
N GLU A 78 0.37 21.16 -21.22
CA GLU A 78 1.58 21.97 -21.31
C GLU A 78 2.67 21.59 -20.30
N ILE A 79 2.29 20.92 -19.20
CA ILE A 79 3.21 20.39 -18.18
C ILE A 79 3.48 18.91 -18.43
N LYS A 80 2.46 18.14 -18.84
CA LYS A 80 2.53 16.71 -19.11
C LYS A 80 3.69 16.39 -20.06
N GLN A 81 3.80 17.12 -21.17
CA GLN A 81 4.83 16.89 -22.19
C GLN A 81 6.27 17.04 -21.67
N ASN A 82 6.51 17.97 -20.73
CA ASN A 82 7.83 18.13 -20.11
C ASN A 82 8.13 16.99 -19.13
N VAL A 83 7.14 16.63 -18.30
CA VAL A 83 7.25 15.52 -17.34
C VAL A 83 7.47 14.19 -18.06
N THR A 84 6.70 13.89 -19.12
CA THR A 84 6.87 12.65 -19.91
C THR A 84 8.24 12.60 -20.60
N SER A 85 8.73 13.73 -21.11
CA SER A 85 10.07 13.83 -21.70
C SER A 85 11.18 13.54 -20.68
N MET A 86 11.07 14.05 -19.45
CA MET A 86 12.02 13.76 -18.38
C MET A 86 12.02 12.27 -18.02
N LEU A 87 10.83 11.68 -17.79
CA LEU A 87 10.67 10.27 -17.45
C LEU A 87 11.19 9.34 -18.56
N ALA A 88 10.95 9.68 -19.83
CA ALA A 88 11.48 8.94 -20.97
C ALA A 88 13.02 8.93 -21.03
N THR A 89 13.69 9.97 -20.50
CA THR A 89 15.16 10.01 -20.33
C THR A 89 15.65 9.38 -19.02
N LYS A 90 14.79 8.61 -18.32
CA LYS A 90 15.06 7.95 -17.03
C LYS A 90 15.39 8.90 -15.88
N GLN A 91 14.93 10.15 -15.95
CA GLN A 91 15.05 11.07 -14.82
C GLN A 91 13.94 10.77 -13.81
N MET A 92 14.29 10.63 -12.53
CA MET A 92 13.30 10.59 -11.46
C MET A 92 12.54 11.91 -11.40
N VAL A 93 11.21 11.84 -11.39
CA VAL A 93 10.33 12.97 -11.12
C VAL A 93 9.49 12.60 -9.90
N THR A 94 9.50 13.45 -8.87
CA THR A 94 8.61 13.31 -7.71
C THR A 94 7.61 14.46 -7.66
N VAL A 95 6.48 14.24 -7.00
CA VAL A 95 5.41 15.22 -6.85
C VAL A 95 4.96 15.29 -5.39
N VAL A 96 4.73 16.51 -4.90
CA VAL A 96 4.37 16.83 -3.52
C VAL A 96 3.04 17.57 -3.53
N PRO A 97 1.91 16.90 -3.21
CA PRO A 97 0.60 17.53 -3.17
C PRO A 97 0.40 18.42 -1.94
N GLU A 98 -0.55 19.37 -2.01
CA GLU A 98 -1.15 19.97 -0.81
C GLU A 98 -1.75 18.87 0.09
N PRO A 99 -1.78 19.04 1.43
CA PRO A 99 -2.20 17.98 2.34
C PRO A 99 -3.62 17.45 2.08
N PHE A 100 -3.79 16.14 2.17
CA PHE A 100 -5.09 15.46 2.11
C PHE A 100 -5.09 14.17 2.94
N ASP A 101 -6.27 13.54 3.09
CA ASP A 101 -6.44 12.27 3.80
C ASP A 101 -6.16 11.07 2.87
N LEU A 102 -5.19 10.20 3.19
CA LEU A 102 -4.84 9.05 2.35
C LEU A 102 -6.03 8.10 2.14
N THR A 103 -7.05 8.12 3.02
CA THR A 103 -8.29 7.35 2.85
C THR A 103 -8.89 7.56 1.46
N ARG A 104 -8.81 8.77 0.90
CA ARG A 104 -9.28 9.08 -0.47
C ARG A 104 -8.58 8.24 -1.54
N MET A 105 -7.26 8.04 -1.39
CA MET A 105 -6.50 7.16 -2.27
C MET A 105 -6.73 5.68 -1.98
N ILE A 106 -7.04 5.32 -0.73
CA ILE A 106 -7.33 3.93 -0.34
C ILE A 106 -8.68 3.48 -0.93
N ASP A 107 -9.70 4.34 -0.83
CA ASP A 107 -11.07 4.11 -1.29
C ASP A 107 -11.24 4.23 -2.82
N GLY A 108 -10.18 4.63 -3.53
CA GLY A 108 -10.19 4.72 -4.99
C GLY A 108 -10.84 6.00 -5.54
N GLU A 109 -10.95 7.06 -4.73
CA GLU A 109 -11.53 8.34 -5.19
C GLU A 109 -10.74 8.93 -6.36
N ALA A 110 -11.47 9.54 -7.29
CA ALA A 110 -10.92 10.42 -8.31
C ALA A 110 -11.00 11.88 -7.83
N PHE A 111 -9.88 12.60 -7.80
CA PHE A 111 -9.85 13.98 -7.31
C PHE A 111 -8.66 14.79 -7.85
N ALA A 112 -8.81 16.12 -7.82
CA ALA A 112 -7.72 17.04 -8.12
C ALA A 112 -7.17 17.67 -6.83
N VAL A 113 -5.86 17.89 -6.79
CA VAL A 113 -5.14 18.57 -5.71
C VAL A 113 -4.03 19.43 -6.32
N LYS A 114 -3.68 20.58 -5.72
CA LYS A 114 -2.48 21.29 -6.17
C LYS A 114 -1.25 20.52 -5.74
N ALA A 115 -0.19 20.56 -6.53
CA ALA A 115 1.04 19.88 -6.23
C ALA A 115 2.28 20.58 -6.81
N ASP A 116 3.41 20.37 -6.16
CA ASP A 116 4.73 20.79 -6.62
C ASP A 116 5.45 19.63 -7.31
N ILE A 117 5.98 19.85 -8.51
CA ILE A 117 6.74 18.86 -9.27
C ILE A 117 8.24 19.10 -9.09
N TYR A 118 8.99 18.03 -8.82
CA TYR A 118 10.43 18.02 -8.55
C TYR A 118 11.18 17.13 -9.55
N GLN A 119 12.33 17.59 -10.03
CA GLN A 119 13.35 16.75 -10.65
C GLN A 119 14.20 16.13 -9.54
N GLY A 120 14.27 14.81 -9.44
CA GLY A 120 14.90 14.09 -8.32
C GLY A 120 13.93 13.83 -7.16
N HIS A 121 14.46 13.51 -5.98
CA HIS A 121 13.65 13.14 -4.81
C HIS A 121 13.39 14.35 -3.90
N PHE A 122 12.13 14.71 -3.70
CA PHE A 122 11.75 15.96 -3.03
C PHE A 122 12.31 16.16 -1.61
N GLU A 123 12.46 15.08 -0.81
CA GLU A 123 13.01 15.17 0.56
C GLU A 123 14.55 15.18 0.63
N ARG A 124 15.25 15.07 -0.51
CA ARG A 124 16.70 14.85 -0.55
C ARG A 124 17.39 15.92 -1.40
N ASP A 125 17.75 15.58 -2.63
CA ASP A 125 18.46 16.43 -3.58
C ASP A 125 17.55 16.98 -4.71
N GLY A 126 16.24 16.72 -4.63
CA GLY A 126 15.28 17.10 -5.64
C GLY A 126 15.10 18.61 -5.79
N LYS A 127 15.09 19.08 -7.03
CA LYS A 127 14.85 20.48 -7.39
C LYS A 127 13.40 20.70 -7.81
N LYS A 128 12.68 21.56 -7.07
CA LYS A 128 11.35 22.02 -7.48
C LYS A 128 11.42 22.70 -8.86
N LEU A 129 10.55 22.27 -9.77
CA LEU A 129 10.41 22.81 -11.12
C LEU A 129 9.27 23.83 -11.21
N LEU A 130 8.08 23.43 -10.76
CA LEU A 130 6.84 24.21 -10.88
C LEU A 130 5.78 23.74 -9.87
N SER A 131 4.68 24.49 -9.79
CA SER A 131 3.46 24.14 -9.07
C SER A 131 2.31 24.02 -10.06
N THR A 132 1.42 23.05 -9.89
CA THR A 132 0.33 22.76 -10.83
C THR A 132 -0.86 22.08 -10.13
N THR A 133 -1.91 21.74 -10.89
CA THR A 133 -2.94 20.80 -10.46
C THR A 133 -2.55 19.38 -10.88
N LEU A 134 -2.52 18.45 -9.92
CA LEU A 134 -2.45 17.02 -10.13
C LEU A 134 -3.86 16.44 -10.03
N THR A 135 -4.28 15.67 -11.04
CA THR A 135 -5.51 14.86 -10.96
C THR A 135 -5.13 13.42 -10.68
N LEU A 136 -5.69 12.83 -9.63
CA LEU A 136 -5.68 11.41 -9.38
C LEU A 136 -6.95 10.84 -10.01
N ASP A 137 -6.81 10.05 -11.08
CA ASP A 137 -7.94 9.63 -11.93
C ASP A 137 -8.50 8.27 -11.51
N LYS A 138 -7.61 7.28 -11.33
CA LYS A 138 -8.00 5.89 -11.08
C LYS A 138 -6.92 5.14 -10.29
N GLN A 139 -7.31 4.49 -9.20
CA GLN A 139 -6.46 3.55 -8.48
C GLN A 139 -6.09 2.35 -9.39
N VAL A 140 -4.80 2.05 -9.49
CA VAL A 140 -4.24 0.89 -10.19
C VAL A 140 -3.97 -0.23 -9.21
N LEU A 141 -3.41 0.09 -8.04
CA LEU A 141 -3.05 -0.87 -6.99
C LEU A 141 -3.17 -0.20 -5.61
N ASN A 142 -3.60 -0.95 -4.60
CA ASN A 142 -3.62 -0.54 -3.19
C ASN A 142 -3.46 -1.77 -2.29
N HIS A 143 -2.39 -1.80 -1.48
CA HIS A 143 -2.21 -2.80 -0.42
C HIS A 143 -1.64 -2.16 0.87
N PRO A 144 -2.10 -2.58 2.06
CA PRO A 144 -1.46 -2.18 3.31
C PRO A 144 -0.01 -2.68 3.39
N VAL A 145 0.89 -1.82 3.87
CA VAL A 145 2.30 -2.14 4.09
C VAL A 145 2.44 -3.07 5.30
N GLY A 146 3.30 -4.09 5.20
CA GLY A 146 3.55 -5.06 6.27
C GLY A 146 2.49 -6.15 6.43
N ALA A 147 1.48 -6.20 5.55
CA ALA A 147 0.38 -7.17 5.63
C ALA A 147 0.62 -8.44 4.80
N ASN A 148 0.16 -9.58 5.32
CA ASN A 148 0.15 -10.89 4.64
C ASN A 148 1.55 -11.31 4.14
N ARG A 149 2.51 -11.45 5.05
CA ARG A 149 3.91 -11.80 4.77
C ARG A 149 4.03 -13.06 3.90
N SER A 150 4.73 -12.95 2.77
CA SER A 150 5.03 -14.05 1.84
C SER A 150 5.94 -15.11 2.47
N GLU A 151 5.60 -16.37 2.22
CA GLU A 151 6.42 -17.54 2.57
C GLU A 151 7.59 -17.76 1.59
N SER A 152 7.46 -17.34 0.31
CA SER A 152 8.52 -17.44 -0.70
C SER A 152 9.65 -16.43 -0.49
N GLY A 153 9.31 -15.29 0.12
CA GLY A 153 10.24 -14.24 0.54
C GLY A 153 10.09 -12.94 -0.23
N MET A 154 9.58 -12.97 -1.47
CA MET A 154 9.32 -11.77 -2.28
C MET A 154 8.08 -11.98 -3.16
N THR A 155 7.00 -11.23 -2.90
CA THR A 155 5.82 -11.19 -3.79
C THR A 155 5.89 -9.96 -4.68
N VAL A 156 5.58 -10.11 -5.96
CA VAL A 156 5.44 -9.01 -6.91
C VAL A 156 4.04 -9.02 -7.52
N ASN A 157 3.27 -7.96 -7.32
CA ASN A 157 1.97 -7.78 -7.95
C ASN A 157 2.14 -7.34 -9.40
N ILE A 158 1.33 -7.89 -10.30
CA ILE A 158 1.29 -7.58 -11.73
C ILE A 158 -0.09 -7.04 -12.07
N THR A 159 -0.16 -5.83 -12.63
CA THR A 159 -1.42 -5.15 -12.95
C THR A 159 -1.37 -4.57 -14.36
N PRO A 160 -2.27 -4.96 -15.28
CA PRO A 160 -2.40 -4.36 -16.59
C PRO A 160 -2.69 -2.87 -16.49
N ILE A 161 -1.91 -2.07 -17.21
CA ILE A 161 -2.06 -0.61 -17.28
C ILE A 161 -2.56 -0.15 -18.65
N ASN A 162 -2.22 -0.88 -19.72
CA ASN A 162 -2.78 -0.70 -21.06
C ASN A 162 -2.85 -2.05 -21.81
N SER A 163 -3.11 -2.03 -23.12
CA SER A 163 -3.28 -3.24 -23.95
C SER A 163 -2.00 -4.07 -24.20
N LYS A 164 -0.82 -3.50 -23.92
CA LYS A 164 0.51 -4.08 -24.19
C LYS A 164 1.35 -4.25 -22.93
N GLU A 165 1.05 -3.47 -21.90
CA GLU A 165 1.91 -3.28 -20.73
C GLU A 165 1.20 -3.56 -19.41
N SER A 166 1.96 -4.10 -18.47
CA SER A 166 1.57 -4.26 -17.07
C SER A 166 2.61 -3.60 -16.17
N LEU A 167 2.13 -2.90 -15.14
CA LEU A 167 2.96 -2.49 -14.03
C LEU A 167 3.28 -3.72 -13.18
N TYR A 168 4.54 -3.86 -12.77
CA TYR A 168 4.91 -4.75 -11.67
C TYR A 168 5.27 -3.91 -10.44
N VAL A 169 4.86 -4.36 -9.26
CA VAL A 169 5.10 -3.68 -7.97
C VAL A 169 5.52 -4.71 -6.93
N HIS A 170 6.72 -4.57 -6.37
CA HIS A 170 7.18 -5.36 -5.23
C HIS A 170 6.31 -5.08 -4.01
N LYS A 171 5.75 -6.12 -3.40
CA LYS A 171 4.88 -5.98 -2.25
C LYS A 171 5.69 -5.80 -0.96
N ILE A 172 5.53 -4.66 -0.31
CA ILE A 172 6.25 -4.33 0.93
C ILE A 172 5.58 -5.01 2.13
N ASP A 173 6.03 -6.21 2.48
CA ASP A 173 5.33 -7.10 3.44
C ASP A 173 6.04 -7.38 4.77
N ARG A 174 7.30 -6.95 4.94
CA ARG A 174 8.11 -7.12 6.15
C ARG A 174 9.19 -6.06 6.26
N GLN A 175 9.75 -5.88 7.47
CA GLN A 175 11.02 -5.17 7.69
C GLN A 175 12.19 -6.16 7.83
N PRO A 176 13.40 -5.82 7.36
CA PRO A 176 13.66 -4.72 6.42
C PRO A 176 13.11 -5.06 5.02
N GLY A 177 13.02 -4.09 4.12
CA GLY A 177 12.39 -4.26 2.80
C GLY A 177 12.85 -3.22 1.78
N PHE A 178 12.05 -3.00 0.74
CA PHE A 178 12.30 -2.01 -0.32
C PHE A 178 11.02 -1.77 -1.12
N ASP A 179 10.87 -0.58 -1.72
CA ASP A 179 9.85 -0.33 -2.74
C ASP A 179 10.51 -0.45 -4.13
N ALA A 180 9.87 -1.19 -5.04
CA ALA A 180 10.37 -1.37 -6.41
C ALA A 180 9.24 -1.60 -7.39
N LEU A 181 9.27 -0.87 -8.50
CA LEU A 181 8.28 -1.01 -9.56
C LEU A 181 8.85 -0.68 -10.94
N GLY A 182 8.21 -1.23 -11.96
CA GLY A 182 8.58 -1.04 -13.36
C GLY A 182 7.52 -1.58 -14.30
N VAL A 183 7.79 -1.49 -15.61
CA VAL A 183 6.84 -1.85 -16.65
C VAL A 183 7.30 -3.13 -17.37
N LEU A 184 6.36 -4.06 -17.56
CA LEU A 184 6.52 -5.27 -18.36
C LEU A 184 5.75 -5.12 -19.68
N VAL A 185 6.37 -5.52 -20.79
CA VAL A 185 5.72 -5.61 -22.11
C VAL A 185 5.32 -7.06 -22.37
N ASN A 186 4.08 -7.28 -22.83
CA ASN A 186 3.57 -8.56 -23.38
C ASN A 186 3.78 -9.83 -22.51
N LYS A 187 3.72 -9.70 -21.17
CA LYS A 187 3.75 -10.86 -20.27
C LYS A 187 2.32 -11.24 -19.87
N ASN A 188 1.74 -12.23 -20.56
CA ASN A 188 0.44 -12.85 -20.21
C ASN A 188 0.54 -13.59 -18.87
N LEU A 189 0.45 -12.83 -17.77
CA LEU A 189 0.46 -13.35 -16.40
C LEU A 189 -0.90 -13.20 -15.71
N THR A 190 -1.88 -12.60 -16.37
CA THR A 190 -3.10 -12.08 -15.77
C THR A 190 -4.15 -13.17 -15.55
N ASN A 191 -4.74 -13.22 -14.36
CA ASN A 191 -5.90 -14.07 -14.08
C ASN A 191 -7.17 -13.45 -14.69
N SER A 192 -8.33 -14.11 -14.58
CA SER A 192 -9.62 -13.62 -15.10
C SER A 192 -10.07 -12.25 -14.56
N SER A 193 -9.43 -11.77 -13.48
CA SER A 193 -9.61 -10.45 -12.86
C SER A 193 -8.61 -9.39 -13.35
N GLY A 194 -7.74 -9.70 -14.32
CA GLY A 194 -6.68 -8.83 -14.83
C GLY A 194 -5.43 -8.77 -13.95
N ALA A 195 -5.56 -8.72 -12.62
CA ALA A 195 -4.40 -8.74 -11.72
C ALA A 195 -3.87 -10.16 -11.46
N SER A 196 -2.57 -10.27 -11.17
CA SER A 196 -1.93 -11.49 -10.66
C SER A 196 -0.73 -11.17 -9.77
N SER A 197 -0.12 -12.20 -9.17
CA SER A 197 1.10 -12.09 -8.39
C SER A 197 2.14 -13.12 -8.83
N LEU A 198 3.40 -12.75 -8.71
CA LEU A 198 4.55 -13.65 -8.83
C LEU A 198 5.17 -13.84 -7.45
N GLU A 199 5.40 -15.09 -7.07
CA GLU A 199 6.24 -15.44 -5.93
C GLU A 199 7.67 -15.63 -6.44
N CYS A 200 8.60 -14.88 -5.88
CA CYS A 200 9.99 -14.76 -6.31
C CYS A 200 10.94 -15.11 -5.14
N THR A 201 12.14 -15.59 -5.45
CA THR A 201 13.20 -15.72 -4.45
C THR A 201 13.60 -14.33 -3.95
N ALA A 202 13.60 -14.13 -2.64
CA ALA A 202 14.04 -12.86 -2.04
C ALA A 202 15.53 -12.56 -2.34
N PRO A 203 15.90 -11.28 -2.49
CA PRO A 203 17.30 -10.88 -2.54
C PRO A 203 17.99 -11.19 -1.20
N LYS A 204 19.28 -11.57 -1.26
CA LYS A 204 20.10 -11.91 -0.07
C LYS A 204 20.43 -10.72 0.85
N ASP A 205 20.37 -9.51 0.30
CA ASP A 205 20.62 -8.22 0.95
C ASP A 205 19.90 -7.11 0.17
N LEU A 206 19.88 -5.89 0.71
CA LEU A 206 19.16 -4.74 0.14
C LEU A 206 20.05 -3.86 -0.76
N GLU A 207 21.19 -4.38 -1.23
CA GLU A 207 22.00 -3.68 -2.23
C GLU A 207 21.27 -3.66 -3.58
N HIS A 208 21.29 -2.52 -4.27
CA HIS A 208 20.50 -2.32 -5.49
C HIS A 208 20.78 -3.39 -6.55
N GLN A 209 22.06 -3.76 -6.73
CA GLN A 209 22.46 -4.81 -7.67
C GLN A 209 21.90 -6.19 -7.32
N THR A 210 21.76 -6.51 -6.02
CA THR A 210 21.17 -7.77 -5.57
C THR A 210 19.66 -7.79 -5.81
N ILE A 211 18.97 -6.67 -5.55
CA ILE A 211 17.53 -6.53 -5.81
C ILE A 211 17.24 -6.63 -7.31
N GLU A 212 17.99 -5.90 -8.15
CA GLU A 212 17.86 -5.99 -9.61
C GLU A 212 18.08 -7.41 -10.14
N LEU A 213 19.05 -8.15 -9.59
CA LEU A 213 19.28 -9.55 -9.94
C LEU A 213 18.10 -10.44 -9.53
N ALA A 214 17.58 -10.31 -8.32
CA ALA A 214 16.42 -11.09 -7.86
C ALA A 214 15.15 -10.82 -8.68
N LEU A 215 14.90 -9.56 -9.05
CA LEU A 215 13.80 -9.19 -9.94
C LEU A 215 13.99 -9.80 -11.34
N LYS A 216 15.21 -9.73 -11.90
CA LYS A 216 15.56 -10.31 -13.19
C LYS A 216 15.43 -11.84 -13.21
N ASP A 217 15.83 -12.51 -12.13
CA ASP A 217 15.69 -13.97 -11.99
C ASP A 217 14.22 -14.39 -11.85
N CYS A 218 13.35 -13.51 -11.32
CA CYS A 218 11.89 -13.65 -11.41
C CYS A 218 11.32 -13.28 -12.81
N GLY A 219 12.20 -13.02 -13.79
CA GLY A 219 11.86 -12.69 -15.17
C GLY A 219 11.26 -11.30 -15.34
N LEU A 220 11.54 -10.35 -14.44
CA LEU A 220 11.12 -8.95 -14.55
C LEU A 220 12.18 -8.12 -15.27
N SER A 221 11.78 -6.98 -15.82
CA SER A 221 12.70 -5.95 -16.30
C SER A 221 13.42 -5.29 -15.11
N ALA A 222 14.47 -4.51 -15.38
CA ALA A 222 15.06 -3.65 -14.35
C ALA A 222 14.02 -2.62 -13.87
N PRO A 223 13.98 -2.28 -12.57
CA PRO A 223 13.02 -1.33 -12.02
C PRO A 223 13.18 0.07 -12.63
N VAL A 224 12.04 0.76 -12.78
CA VAL A 224 11.98 2.19 -13.12
C VAL A 224 12.19 3.02 -11.85
N TYR A 225 11.77 2.49 -10.69
CA TYR A 225 12.01 3.07 -9.37
C TYR A 225 12.41 1.96 -8.39
N LEU A 226 13.40 2.25 -7.55
CA LEU A 226 13.89 1.40 -6.47
C LEU A 226 14.29 2.28 -5.27
N GLU A 227 13.67 2.03 -4.12
CA GLU A 227 13.97 2.69 -2.84
C GLU A 227 14.24 1.66 -1.74
N THR A 228 15.34 1.88 -1.02
CA THR A 228 15.84 0.96 0.02
C THR A 228 16.25 1.70 1.31
N LYS A 229 16.36 3.03 1.30
CA LYS A 229 16.83 3.82 2.46
C LYS A 229 15.76 3.93 3.54
N ASP A 230 14.52 4.12 3.11
CA ASP A 230 13.38 4.35 4.01
C ASP A 230 12.76 3.02 4.52
N PHE A 231 13.39 1.89 4.20
CA PHE A 231 12.93 0.52 4.49
C PHE A 231 13.92 -0.36 5.28
N GLN A 232 14.96 0.24 5.88
CA GLN A 232 15.98 -0.45 6.69
C GLN A 232 15.53 -0.74 8.12
#